data_AF-A0A6L3X5U7-F1
#
_entry.id   AF-A0A6L3X5U7-F1
#
_cell.length_a   1.000
_cell.length_b   1.000
_cell.length_c   1.000
_cell.angle_alpha   90.00
_cell.angle_beta   90.00
_cell.angle_gamma   90.00
#
_symmetry.space_group_name_H-M   'P 1'
#
loop_
_entity.id
_entity.type
_entity.pdbx_description
1 polymer ?
#
loop_
_entity_poly.entity_id
_entity_poly.type
_entity_poly.pdbx_seq_one_letter_code
_entity_poly.pdbx_strand_id
1 'polypeptide(L)' 'MRDRNFDDIAEKFSRNIYGTTKGQLRQTILWQDLDKLLA' A
#
# COMPACT_ATOMS: atom_id res chain seq x y z
N MET A 1 10.06 -26.11 -6.92
CA MET A 1 10.20 -24.65 -7.11
C MET A 1 8.82 -24.06 -6.87
N ARG A 2 8.59 -23.31 -5.78
CA ARG A 2 7.30 -22.63 -5.59
C ARG A 2 7.25 -21.48 -6.58
N ASP A 3 6.22 -21.48 -7.42
CA ASP A 3 5.90 -20.37 -8.30
C ASP A 3 5.76 -19.12 -7.44
N ARG A 4 6.64 -18.13 -7.61
CA ARG A 4 6.51 -16.83 -6.95
C ARG A 4 5.54 -16.02 -7.79
N ASN A 5 4.28 -16.43 -7.77
CA ASN A 5 3.20 -15.70 -8.41
C ASN A 5 3.10 -14.30 -7.80
N PHE A 6 2.64 -13.36 -8.60
CA PHE A 6 2.58 -11.94 -8.23
C PHE A 6 1.85 -11.70 -6.90
N ASP A 7 0.89 -12.55 -6.55
CA ASP A 7 0.09 -12.45 -5.33
C ASP A 7 0.93 -12.54 -4.05
N ASP A 8 1.85 -13.51 -3.94
CA ASP A 8 2.73 -13.68 -2.78
C ASP A 8 3.68 -12.47 -2.60
N ILE A 9 4.05 -11.87 -3.72
CA ILE A 9 4.94 -10.70 -3.78
C ILE A 9 4.17 -9.43 -3.41
N ALA A 10 2.94 -9.29 -3.92
CA ALA A 10 2.05 -8.16 -3.66
C ALA A 10 1.68 -8.05 -2.17
N GLU A 11 1.40 -9.18 -1.52
CA GLU A 11 1.09 -9.18 -0.08
C GLU A 11 2.30 -8.70 0.75
N LYS A 12 3.50 -9.17 0.41
CA LYS A 12 4.75 -8.74 1.07
C LYS A 12 5.02 -7.26 0.87
N PHE A 13 4.79 -6.72 -0.34
CA PHE A 13 4.95 -5.29 -0.59
C PHE A 13 3.91 -4.45 0.15
N SER A 14 2.66 -4.89 0.17
CA SER A 14 1.58 -4.23 0.93
C SER A 14 1.96 -4.11 2.41
N ARG A 15 2.38 -5.22 3.03
CA ARG A 15 2.84 -5.23 4.43
C ARG A 15 4.07 -4.36 4.66
N ASN A 16 5.07 -4.40 3.78
CA ASN A 16 6.33 -3.66 3.99
C ASN A 16 6.19 -2.15 3.76
N ILE A 17 5.39 -1.75 2.77
CA ILE A 17 5.24 -0.34 2.38
C ILE A 17 4.17 0.35 3.24
N TYR A 18 3.06 -0.34 3.52
CA TYR A 18 1.89 0.24 4.20
C TYR A 18 1.60 -0.35 5.58
N GLY A 19 2.22 -1.47 5.96
CA GLY A 19 2.02 -2.08 7.29
C GLY A 19 2.83 -1.43 8.42
N THR A 20 3.67 -0.44 8.12
CA THR A 20 4.38 0.37 9.13
C THR A 20 3.61 1.65 9.43
N THR A 21 3.79 2.24 10.61
CA THR A 21 3.14 3.52 10.98
C THR A 21 3.40 4.64 9.97
N LYS A 22 4.63 4.70 9.42
CA LYS A 22 4.97 5.67 8.36
C LYS A 22 4.24 5.38 7.04
N GLY A 23 4.04 4.10 6.73
CA GLY A 23 3.28 3.64 5.56
C GLY A 23 1.79 4.00 5.65
N GLN A 24 1.19 3.74 6.81
CA GLN A 24 -0.19 4.09 7.11
C GLN A 24 -0.41 5.60 7.01
N LEU A 25 0.46 6.41 7.63
CA LEU A 25 0.37 7.88 7.55
C LEU A 25 0.43 8.38 6.10
N ARG A 26 1.32 7.81 5.29
CA ARG A 26 1.44 8.15 3.86
C ARG A 26 0.16 7.83 3.10
N GLN A 27 -0.45 6.67 3.34
CA GLN A 27 -1.69 6.26 2.70
C GLN A 27 -2.84 7.19 3.08
N THR A 28 -2.96 7.54 4.35
CA THR A 28 -4.01 8.47 4.82
C THR A 28 -3.90 9.84 4.16
N ILE A 29 -2.70 10.43 4.09
CA ILE A 29 -2.49 11.74 3.46
C ILE A 29 -2.82 11.67 1.96
N LEU A 30 -2.36 10.61 1.28
CA LEU A 30 -2.64 10.43 -0.15
C LEU A 30 -4.14 10.38 -0.44
N TRP A 31 -4.90 9.62 0.36
CA TRP A 31 -6.35 9.55 0.17
C TRP A 31 -7.04 10.88 0.44
N GLN A 32 -6.63 11.63 1.46
CA GLN A 32 -7.15 12.97 1.70
C GLN A 32 -6.96 13.91 0.51
N ASP A 33 -5.82 13.83 -0.17
CA ASP A 33 -5.54 14.67 -1.33
C ASP A 33 -6.27 14.20 -2.59
N LEU A 34 -6.40 12.89 -2.78
CA LEU A 34 -7.19 12.32 -3.87
C LEU A 34 -8.68 12.63 -3.72
N ASP A 35 -9.24 12.50 -2.51
CA ASP A 35 -10.64 12.82 -2.25
C ASP A 35 -10.94 14.30 -2.51
N LYS A 36 -10.01 15.19 -2.18
CA LYS A 36 -10.13 16.62 -2.52
C LYS A 36 -10.04 16.88 -4.02
N LEU A 37 -9.23 16.11 -4.75
CA LEU A 37 -9.04 16.29 -6.19
C LEU A 37 -10.23 15.75 -6.99
N LEU A 38 -10.89 14.71 -6.48
CA LEU A 38 -11.99 14.01 -7.15
C LEU A 38 -13.39 14.54 -6.77
N ALA A 39 -13.47 15.48 -5.83
CA ALA A 39 -14.70 16.18 -5.43
C ALA A 39 -15.00 17.37 -6.34
#